data_AF-A0A2V2DGB8-F1
#
_entry.id   AF-A0A2V2DGB8-F1
#
_cell.length_a   1.000
_cell.length_b   1.000
_cell.length_c   1.000
_cell.angle_alpha   90.00
_cell.angle_beta   90.00
_cell.angle_gamma   90.00
#
_symmetry.space_group_name_H-M   'P 1'
#
loop_
_entity.id
_entity.type
_entity.pdbx_description
1 polymer ?
#
loop_
_entity_poly.entity_id
_entity_poly.type
_entity_poly.pdbx_seq_one_letter_code
_entity_poly.pdbx_strand_id
1 'polypeptide(L)'
;MKQNMREWLQEMKGSPVKKAMPILSFPAVSLLGVSVREMISDSALQAEGMKRIADRVDSAAAVSLMDLSVEAECFGSQIVVSEDEVPTVKGSIVSTVEEVDALKVPPVGAGRTGIYIEAVRRAKEEITDRPVFAGMIGPYSLAGRLADVTEIMLYCYDEPEMVESLLEKATEFLIAYGRAYKEAGADGILLAEPLAGLLSPALEEEFSAPYVKRIVSALQDDNFLVIYHNCGNTTIQAIDSILSTGAAAYHFGNAIDMAEMMEHIPADTVAMGNVDPAGQFRNGTVESIREETLSLLKTCGGHPNFVISSGCDIPPLSKWENIDAFFAAVKEFYQNGGAGENV
;
A
#
# COMPACT_ATOMS: atom_id res chain seq x y z
N MET A 1 18.82 -17.54 5.32
CA MET A 1 19.43 -16.63 4.32
C MET A 1 18.36 -15.59 4.00
N LYS A 2 18.66 -14.29 4.03
CA LYS A 2 17.66 -13.28 3.67
C LYS A 2 17.32 -13.42 2.19
N GLN A 3 16.05 -13.27 1.82
CA GLN A 3 15.59 -13.37 0.44
C GLN A 3 16.11 -12.17 -0.35
N ASN A 4 16.69 -12.42 -1.53
CA ASN A 4 17.06 -11.33 -2.44
C ASN A 4 15.79 -10.81 -3.12
N MET A 5 15.36 -9.63 -2.72
CA MET A 5 14.11 -9.05 -3.18
C MET A 5 14.21 -8.45 -4.57
N ARG A 6 15.41 -8.05 -5.01
CA ARG A 6 15.62 -7.66 -6.41
C ARG A 6 15.45 -8.86 -7.34
N GLU A 7 15.97 -10.03 -6.95
CA GLU A 7 15.75 -11.27 -7.68
C GLU A 7 14.26 -11.64 -7.73
N TRP A 8 13.56 -11.60 -6.59
CA TRP A 8 12.11 -11.83 -6.54
C TRP A 8 11.32 -10.93 -7.50
N LEU A 9 11.67 -9.63 -7.57
CA LEU A 9 11.00 -8.70 -8.47
C LEU A 9 11.31 -8.98 -9.95
N GLN A 10 12.55 -9.36 -10.28
CA GLN A 10 12.91 -9.77 -11.63
C GLN A 10 12.22 -11.08 -12.03
N GLU A 11 12.10 -12.04 -11.12
CA GLU A 11 11.37 -13.29 -11.33
C GLU A 11 9.88 -13.03 -11.58
N MET A 12 9.26 -12.15 -10.80
CA MET A 12 7.87 -11.72 -11.00
C MET A 12 7.66 -11.14 -12.40
N LYS A 13 8.53 -10.23 -12.84
CA LYS A 13 8.48 -9.62 -14.18
C LYS A 13 8.72 -10.64 -15.29
N GLY A 14 9.76 -11.46 -15.14
CA GLY A 14 10.18 -12.45 -16.13
C GLY A 14 9.28 -13.68 -16.23
N SER A 15 8.39 -13.90 -15.26
CA SER A 15 7.52 -15.06 -15.26
C SER A 15 6.48 -15.00 -16.39
N PRO A 16 6.32 -16.08 -17.18
CA PRO A 16 5.23 -16.20 -18.14
C PRO A 16 3.87 -16.38 -17.45
N VAL A 17 3.87 -16.82 -16.19
CA VAL A 17 2.69 -16.97 -15.34
C VAL A 17 2.87 -16.08 -14.11
N LYS A 18 2.19 -14.94 -14.07
CA LYS A 18 2.35 -13.99 -12.97
C LYS A 18 1.35 -14.29 -11.86
N LYS A 19 1.85 -14.33 -10.63
CA LYS A 19 0.98 -14.36 -9.44
C LYS A 19 0.42 -12.97 -9.19
N ALA A 20 -0.85 -12.92 -8.77
CA ALA A 20 -1.48 -11.66 -8.38
C ALA A 20 -0.89 -11.14 -7.07
N MET A 21 -0.89 -9.82 -6.88
CA MET A 21 -0.42 -9.19 -5.64
C MET A 21 -1.45 -8.19 -5.06
N PRO A 22 -2.69 -8.62 -4.74
CA PRO A 22 -3.67 -7.73 -4.12
C PRO A 22 -3.20 -7.24 -2.76
N ILE A 23 -3.60 -6.01 -2.40
CA ILE A 23 -3.51 -5.53 -1.02
C ILE A 23 -4.62 -6.23 -0.22
N LEU A 24 -4.29 -7.39 0.32
CA LEU A 24 -5.24 -8.31 0.95
C LEU A 24 -4.83 -8.57 2.40
N SER A 25 -5.42 -7.83 3.33
CA SER A 25 -5.11 -7.94 4.75
C SER A 25 -6.35 -8.01 5.65
N PHE A 26 -7.26 -7.03 5.57
CA PHE A 26 -8.41 -6.99 6.49
C PHE A 26 -9.47 -8.10 6.33
N PRO A 27 -9.70 -8.71 5.15
CA PRO A 27 -10.63 -9.84 5.04
C PRO A 27 -10.30 -11.05 5.93
N ALA A 28 -9.10 -11.07 6.53
CA ALA A 28 -8.75 -11.99 7.62
C ALA A 28 -9.73 -11.96 8.80
N VAL A 29 -10.40 -10.84 9.07
CA VAL A 29 -11.38 -10.74 10.19
C VAL A 29 -12.47 -11.80 10.08
N SER A 30 -12.97 -12.07 8.87
CA SER A 30 -13.97 -13.11 8.62
C SER A 30 -13.39 -14.53 8.69
N LEU A 31 -12.09 -14.73 8.43
CA LEU A 31 -11.44 -16.03 8.58
C LEU A 31 -11.20 -16.40 10.05
N LEU A 32 -10.91 -15.40 10.89
CA LEU A 32 -10.65 -15.57 12.31
C LEU A 32 -11.92 -15.49 13.17
N GLY A 33 -12.99 -14.87 12.65
CA GLY A 33 -14.21 -14.64 13.42
C GLY A 33 -14.04 -13.56 14.49
N VAL A 34 -13.23 -12.53 14.19
CA VAL A 34 -12.94 -11.38 15.08
C VAL A 34 -13.37 -10.09 14.42
N SER A 35 -13.51 -9.01 15.18
CA SER A 35 -13.77 -7.67 14.64
C SER A 35 -12.50 -6.98 14.17
N VAL A 36 -12.63 -5.90 13.39
CA VAL A 36 -11.50 -5.03 13.01
C VAL A 36 -10.85 -4.44 14.26
N ARG A 37 -11.65 -4.04 15.26
CA ARG A 37 -11.14 -3.52 16.53
C ARG A 37 -10.24 -4.53 17.26
N GLU A 38 -10.65 -5.80 17.32
CA GLU A 38 -9.85 -6.86 17.93
C GLU A 38 -8.56 -7.06 17.14
N MET A 39 -8.66 -7.18 15.81
CA MET A 39 -7.54 -7.39 14.91
C MET A 39 -6.46 -6.31 15.02
N ILE A 40 -6.82 -5.02 14.98
CA ILE A 40 -5.83 -3.92 15.02
C ILE A 40 -5.14 -3.76 16.38
N SER A 41 -5.66 -4.41 17.42
CA SER A 41 -5.21 -4.26 18.81
C SER A 41 -4.30 -5.40 19.28
N ASP A 42 -4.12 -6.46 18.48
CA ASP A 42 -3.36 -7.64 18.87
C ASP A 42 -2.46 -8.16 17.74
N SER A 43 -1.14 -8.13 17.98
CA SER A 43 -0.13 -8.55 17.01
C SER A 43 -0.22 -10.03 16.61
N ALA A 44 -0.70 -10.91 17.51
CA ALA A 44 -0.87 -12.32 17.23
C ALA A 44 -2.06 -12.55 16.29
N LEU A 45 -3.17 -11.83 16.50
CA LEU A 45 -4.32 -11.88 15.58
C LEU A 45 -3.94 -11.38 14.18
N GLN A 46 -3.16 -10.29 14.09
CA GLN A 46 -2.68 -9.80 12.79
C GLN A 46 -1.82 -10.84 12.08
N ALA A 47 -0.85 -11.44 12.78
CA ALA A 47 0.03 -12.45 12.21
C ALA A 47 -0.74 -13.70 11.79
N GLU A 48 -1.64 -14.20 12.63
CA GLU A 48 -2.51 -15.34 12.28
C GLU A 48 -3.38 -15.00 11.07
N GLY A 49 -3.95 -13.80 11.01
CA GLY A 49 -4.74 -13.32 9.89
C GLY A 49 -3.95 -13.33 8.58
N MET A 50 -2.74 -12.76 8.59
CA MET A 50 -1.83 -12.77 7.44
C MET A 50 -1.51 -14.21 7.01
N LYS A 51 -1.24 -15.11 7.97
CA LYS A 51 -0.94 -16.51 7.70
C LYS A 51 -2.13 -17.25 7.06
N ARG A 52 -3.33 -17.07 7.60
CA ARG A 52 -4.57 -17.67 7.08
C ARG A 52 -4.88 -17.22 5.66
N ILE A 53 -4.61 -15.94 5.35
CA ILE A 53 -4.71 -15.42 3.97
C ILE A 53 -3.68 -16.13 3.09
N ALA A 54 -2.40 -16.13 3.47
CA ALA A 54 -1.32 -16.72 2.69
C ALA A 54 -1.54 -18.22 2.40
N ASP A 55 -2.15 -18.96 3.34
CA ASP A 55 -2.51 -20.37 3.16
C ASP A 55 -3.70 -20.60 2.23
N ARG A 56 -4.60 -19.62 2.12
CA ARG A 56 -5.81 -19.74 1.30
C ARG A 56 -5.56 -19.36 -0.16
N VAL A 57 -4.67 -18.40 -0.43
CA VAL A 57 -4.49 -17.82 -1.76
C VAL A 57 -3.04 -17.90 -2.26
N ASP A 58 -2.88 -18.03 -3.57
CA ASP A 58 -1.56 -18.05 -4.23
C ASP A 58 -1.12 -16.62 -4.64
N SER A 59 -0.99 -15.73 -3.67
CA SER A 59 -0.49 -14.37 -3.87
C SER A 59 1.03 -14.32 -4.03
N ALA A 60 1.52 -13.33 -4.77
CA ALA A 60 2.96 -13.14 -4.97
C ALA A 60 3.71 -12.72 -3.70
N ALA A 61 3.00 -12.07 -2.76
CA ALA A 61 3.47 -11.67 -1.46
C ALA A 61 2.30 -11.66 -0.44
N ALA A 62 2.63 -11.67 0.85
CA ALA A 62 1.70 -11.33 1.92
C ALA A 62 1.88 -9.86 2.30
N VAL A 63 0.79 -9.19 2.69
CA VAL A 63 0.80 -7.77 3.07
C VAL A 63 0.20 -7.64 4.46
N SER A 64 0.83 -6.86 5.34
CA SER A 64 0.26 -6.55 6.66
C SER A 64 -0.94 -5.62 6.52
N LEU A 65 -1.64 -5.38 7.64
CA LEU A 65 -2.74 -4.43 7.66
C LEU A 65 -2.31 -3.05 7.17
N MET A 66 -3.10 -2.46 6.28
CA MET A 66 -2.93 -1.08 5.79
C MET A 66 -3.80 -0.11 6.59
N ASP A 67 -3.39 0.19 7.82
CA ASP A 67 -4.08 1.15 8.69
C ASP A 67 -3.32 2.48 8.76
N LEU A 68 -3.75 3.43 7.92
CA LEU A 68 -3.13 4.75 7.76
C LEU A 68 -3.37 5.70 8.95
N SER A 69 -3.99 5.22 10.04
CA SER A 69 -4.17 5.99 11.27
C SER A 69 -3.10 5.68 12.33
N VAL A 70 -2.33 4.60 12.16
CA VAL A 70 -1.35 4.11 13.15
C VAL A 70 -0.24 5.13 13.39
N GLU A 71 0.29 5.71 12.32
CA GLU A 71 1.36 6.70 12.40
C GLU A 71 0.84 8.01 12.97
N ALA A 72 -0.36 8.46 12.56
CA ALA A 72 -0.98 9.67 13.10
C ALA A 72 -1.28 9.56 14.61
N GLU A 73 -1.73 8.40 15.08
CA GLU A 73 -1.92 8.12 16.50
C GLU A 73 -0.64 8.31 17.31
N CYS A 74 0.51 7.93 16.74
CA CYS A 74 1.81 8.09 17.41
C CYS A 74 2.19 9.54 17.63
N PHE A 75 1.79 10.42 16.70
CA PHE A 75 1.96 11.87 16.85
C PHE A 75 0.93 12.50 17.81
N GLY A 76 -0.06 11.72 18.28
CA GLY A 76 -1.06 12.16 19.25
C GLY A 76 -2.44 12.43 18.65
N SER A 77 -2.67 12.11 17.37
CA SER A 77 -3.99 12.28 16.76
C SER A 77 -5.04 11.36 17.39
N GLN A 78 -6.27 11.86 17.51
CA GLN A 78 -7.39 11.07 18.01
C GLN A 78 -7.88 10.08 16.93
N ILE A 79 -7.94 8.80 17.28
CA ILE A 79 -8.41 7.74 16.37
C ILE A 79 -9.84 7.33 16.72
N VAL A 80 -10.68 7.18 15.70
CA VAL A 80 -12.02 6.60 15.79
C VAL A 80 -11.94 5.15 15.34
N VAL A 81 -12.23 4.24 16.27
CA VAL A 81 -12.22 2.79 16.03
C VAL A 81 -13.64 2.25 16.04
N SER A 82 -14.06 1.66 14.92
CA SER A 82 -15.32 0.94 14.76
C SER A 82 -15.09 -0.58 14.86
N GLU A 83 -16.17 -1.37 14.99
CA GLU A 83 -16.05 -2.83 15.01
C GLU A 83 -15.68 -3.40 13.63
N ASP A 84 -16.24 -2.85 12.54
CA ASP A 84 -16.16 -3.47 11.21
C ASP A 84 -15.46 -2.60 10.14
N GLU A 85 -14.91 -1.45 10.54
CA GLU A 85 -14.26 -0.50 9.64
C GLU A 85 -12.83 -0.22 10.08
N VAL A 86 -11.96 0.04 9.09
CA VAL A 86 -10.58 0.47 9.32
C VAL A 86 -10.60 1.80 10.09
N PRO A 87 -9.75 1.99 11.11
CA PRO A 87 -9.78 3.20 11.90
C PRO A 87 -9.52 4.48 11.09
N THR A 88 -10.04 5.59 11.57
CA THR A 88 -9.87 6.90 10.94
C THR A 88 -9.40 7.95 11.93
N VAL A 89 -8.64 8.92 11.44
CA VAL A 89 -8.17 10.07 12.21
C VAL A 89 -9.29 11.10 12.33
N LYS A 90 -9.47 11.66 13.53
CA LYS A 90 -10.44 12.72 13.80
C LYS A 90 -9.72 14.03 14.12
N GLY A 91 -10.04 15.06 13.34
CA GLY A 91 -9.49 16.40 13.48
C GLY A 91 -8.03 16.48 13.06
N SER A 92 -7.38 17.56 13.48
CA SER A 92 -5.95 17.82 13.32
C SER A 92 -5.30 18.03 14.68
N ILE A 93 -3.97 17.93 14.71
CA ILE A 93 -3.16 18.23 15.90
C ILE A 93 -2.25 19.45 15.71
N VAL A 94 -2.11 19.92 14.47
CA VAL A 94 -1.36 21.13 14.11
C VAL A 94 -2.15 21.93 13.07
N SER A 95 -2.04 23.25 13.15
CA SER A 95 -2.69 24.20 12.23
C SER A 95 -1.89 25.51 12.04
N THR A 96 -0.76 25.64 12.74
CA THR A 96 0.09 26.83 12.75
C THR A 96 1.57 26.44 12.76
N VAL A 97 2.44 27.36 12.32
CA VAL A 97 3.90 27.16 12.31
C VAL A 97 4.41 26.84 13.70
N GLU A 98 3.94 27.54 14.74
CA GLU A 98 4.39 27.32 16.12
C GLU A 98 4.00 25.93 16.64
N GLU A 99 2.81 25.43 16.27
CA GLU A 99 2.38 24.07 16.60
C GLU A 99 3.22 23.03 15.87
N VAL A 100 3.50 23.25 14.57
CA VAL A 100 4.39 22.38 13.80
C VAL A 100 5.78 22.37 14.42
N ASP A 101 6.35 23.52 14.77
CA ASP A 101 7.67 23.63 15.42
C ASP A 101 7.73 22.90 16.76
N ALA A 102 6.69 23.05 17.58
CA ALA A 102 6.57 22.40 18.88
C ALA A 102 6.31 20.88 18.79
N LEU A 103 5.75 20.40 17.67
CA LEU A 103 5.46 18.98 17.44
C LEU A 103 6.76 18.16 17.50
N LYS A 104 6.79 17.11 18.31
CA LYS A 104 7.96 16.23 18.41
C LYS A 104 7.74 15.00 17.56
N VAL A 105 8.81 14.54 16.92
CA VAL A 105 8.84 13.21 16.30
C VAL A 105 8.73 12.17 17.41
N PRO A 106 7.67 11.34 17.45
CA PRO A 106 7.49 10.33 18.49
C PRO A 106 8.46 9.17 18.29
N PRO A 107 8.82 8.43 19.36
CA PRO A 107 9.61 7.22 19.20
C PRO A 107 8.80 6.12 18.51
N VAL A 108 9.46 5.34 17.66
CA VAL A 108 8.88 4.11 17.09
C VAL A 108 8.51 3.13 18.23
N GLY A 109 7.34 2.52 18.13
CA GLY A 109 6.78 1.66 19.18
C GLY A 109 5.75 2.38 20.08
N ALA A 110 5.62 3.70 19.98
CA ALA A 110 4.51 4.43 20.60
C ALA A 110 3.17 4.08 19.93
N GLY A 111 2.05 4.34 20.62
CA GLY A 111 0.71 4.03 20.11
C GLY A 111 0.60 2.56 19.67
N ARG A 112 -0.01 2.33 18.51
CA ARG A 112 -0.12 0.98 17.92
C ARG A 112 1.06 0.56 17.05
N THR A 113 2.06 1.40 16.77
CA THR A 113 3.17 1.02 15.87
C THR A 113 3.96 -0.20 16.37
N GLY A 114 4.12 -0.36 17.68
CA GLY A 114 4.77 -1.55 18.26
C GLY A 114 4.01 -2.84 17.98
N ILE A 115 2.67 -2.79 17.93
CA ILE A 115 1.80 -3.93 17.62
C ILE A 115 2.02 -4.38 16.18
N TYR A 116 2.11 -3.43 15.25
CA TYR A 116 2.29 -3.71 13.82
C TYR A 116 3.68 -4.24 13.50
N ILE A 117 4.73 -3.71 14.14
CA ILE A 117 6.10 -4.25 14.03
C ILE A 117 6.15 -5.70 14.53
N GLU A 118 5.56 -5.96 15.70
CA GLU A 118 5.51 -7.29 16.29
C GLU A 118 4.68 -8.27 15.44
N ALA A 119 3.58 -7.81 14.84
CA ALA A 119 2.76 -8.61 13.93
C ALA A 119 3.55 -9.06 12.71
N VAL A 120 4.29 -8.14 12.08
CA VAL A 120 5.14 -8.45 10.93
C VAL A 120 6.26 -9.40 11.30
N ARG A 121 6.89 -9.22 12.47
CA ARG A 121 7.91 -10.15 12.98
C ARG A 121 7.36 -11.58 13.09
N ARG A 122 6.18 -11.75 13.69
CA ARG A 122 5.50 -13.04 13.83
C ARG A 122 5.09 -13.62 12.48
N ALA A 123 4.49 -12.81 11.61
CA ALA A 123 4.08 -13.24 10.29
C ALA A 123 5.27 -13.75 9.47
N LYS A 124 6.45 -13.13 9.59
CA LYS A 124 7.67 -13.58 8.91
C LYS A 124 8.20 -14.92 9.43
N GLU A 125 7.92 -15.28 10.68
CA GLU A 125 8.26 -16.59 11.24
C GLU A 125 7.34 -17.70 10.66
N GLU A 126 6.09 -17.37 10.33
CA GLU A 126 5.08 -18.33 9.87
C GLU A 126 4.93 -18.41 8.34
N ILE A 127 5.19 -17.30 7.63
CA ILE A 127 5.08 -17.17 6.17
C ILE A 127 6.49 -17.19 5.58
N THR A 128 6.90 -18.35 5.08
CA THR A 128 8.28 -18.61 4.64
C THR A 128 8.40 -18.94 3.15
N ASP A 129 7.27 -19.04 2.44
CA ASP A 129 7.17 -19.39 1.02
C ASP A 129 7.09 -18.17 0.08
N ARG A 130 6.94 -16.96 0.62
CA ARG A 130 6.84 -15.70 -0.13
C ARG A 130 7.27 -14.49 0.69
N PRO A 131 7.52 -13.32 0.06
CA PRO A 131 7.77 -12.08 0.77
C PRO A 131 6.62 -11.59 1.63
N VAL A 132 6.95 -10.87 2.68
CA VAL A 132 6.03 -10.18 3.59
C VAL A 132 6.31 -8.67 3.52
N PHE A 133 5.33 -7.89 3.06
CA PHE A 133 5.38 -6.44 3.01
C PHE A 133 4.61 -5.83 4.18
N ALA A 134 5.20 -4.80 4.79
CA ALA A 134 4.50 -3.99 5.79
C ALA A 134 3.74 -2.83 5.11
N GLY A 135 2.51 -2.58 5.54
CA GLY A 135 1.76 -1.38 5.18
C GLY A 135 2.31 -0.16 5.94
N MET A 136 2.50 0.94 5.24
CA MET A 136 2.97 2.19 5.83
C MET A 136 2.39 3.39 5.07
N ILE A 137 1.92 4.40 5.79
CA ILE A 137 1.50 5.66 5.17
C ILE A 137 2.70 6.42 4.60
N GLY A 138 2.48 7.16 3.52
CA GLY A 138 3.45 8.07 2.94
C GLY A 138 3.49 9.45 3.62
N PRO A 139 4.60 10.21 3.45
CA PRO A 139 4.85 11.47 4.15
C PRO A 139 3.77 12.53 3.96
N TYR A 140 3.29 12.76 2.73
CA TYR A 140 2.29 13.81 2.48
C TYR A 140 0.92 13.45 3.07
N SER A 141 0.56 12.19 2.98
CA SER A 141 -0.66 11.64 3.53
C SER A 141 -0.63 11.69 5.05
N LEU A 142 0.51 11.38 5.68
CA LEU A 142 0.68 11.56 7.12
C LEU A 142 0.55 13.03 7.51
N ALA A 143 1.25 13.93 6.83
CA ALA A 143 1.16 15.36 7.09
C ALA A 143 -0.30 15.85 7.03
N GLY A 144 -1.07 15.43 6.02
CA GLY A 144 -2.49 15.77 5.92
C GLY A 144 -3.37 15.15 7.01
N ARG A 145 -3.00 13.99 7.57
CA ARG A 145 -3.67 13.44 8.77
C ARG A 145 -3.32 14.21 10.05
N LEU A 146 -2.19 14.92 10.09
CA LEU A 146 -1.79 15.75 11.24
C LEU A 146 -2.34 17.17 11.15
N ALA A 147 -2.43 17.74 9.93
CA ALA A 147 -2.79 19.14 9.66
C ALA A 147 -4.21 19.37 9.13
N ASP A 148 -5.05 18.34 9.13
CA ASP A 148 -6.33 18.26 8.38
C ASP A 148 -6.13 18.08 6.86
N VAL A 149 -6.90 17.16 6.29
CA VAL A 149 -6.78 16.75 4.89
C VAL A 149 -7.15 17.86 3.93
N THR A 150 -8.11 18.71 4.30
CA THR A 150 -8.56 19.82 3.46
C THR A 150 -7.61 21.00 3.57
N GLU A 151 -7.24 21.35 4.80
CA GLU A 151 -6.42 22.53 5.08
C GLU A 151 -4.99 22.39 4.54
N ILE A 152 -4.38 21.20 4.60
CA ILE A 152 -3.02 21.02 4.09
C ILE A 152 -2.90 21.36 2.59
N MET A 153 -3.95 21.14 1.80
CA MET A 153 -3.94 21.50 0.38
C MET A 153 -3.91 23.02 0.17
N LEU A 154 -4.51 23.78 1.09
CA LEU A 154 -4.45 25.24 1.08
C LEU A 154 -3.07 25.71 1.59
N TYR A 155 -2.56 25.09 2.65
CA TYR A 155 -1.25 25.42 3.20
C TYR A 155 -0.10 25.19 2.23
N CYS A 156 -0.21 24.27 1.27
CA CYS A 156 0.78 24.13 0.20
C CYS A 156 0.97 25.44 -0.61
N TYR A 157 -0.05 26.30 -0.68
CA TYR A 157 0.03 27.60 -1.35
C TYR A 157 0.27 28.75 -0.36
N ASP A 158 -0.45 28.75 0.75
CA ASP A 158 -0.48 29.87 1.68
C ASP A 158 0.70 29.85 2.67
N GLU A 159 1.14 28.66 3.09
CA GLU A 159 2.14 28.44 4.16
C GLU A 159 3.10 27.28 3.80
N PRO A 160 3.80 27.31 2.65
CA PRO A 160 4.58 26.18 2.15
C PRO A 160 5.70 25.73 3.11
N GLU A 161 6.38 26.68 3.77
CA GLU A 161 7.45 26.40 4.75
C GLU A 161 6.93 25.60 5.97
N MET A 162 5.67 25.82 6.36
CA MET A 162 5.00 25.06 7.43
C MET A 162 4.79 23.60 6.99
N VAL A 163 4.32 23.42 5.76
CA VAL A 163 4.08 22.09 5.19
C VAL A 163 5.40 21.33 5.06
N GLU A 164 6.45 21.96 4.55
CA GLU A 164 7.80 21.39 4.47
C GLU A 164 8.29 20.95 5.86
N SER A 165 8.16 21.82 6.86
CA SER A 165 8.58 21.52 8.24
C SER A 165 7.82 20.33 8.85
N LEU A 166 6.53 20.18 8.52
CA LEU A 166 5.74 19.02 8.93
C LEU A 166 6.15 17.75 8.18
N LEU A 167 6.42 17.85 6.88
CA LEU A 167 6.89 16.74 6.04
C LEU A 167 8.26 16.23 6.46
N GLU A 168 9.16 17.11 6.93
CA GLU A 168 10.43 16.71 7.53
C GLU A 168 10.23 15.79 8.73
N LYS A 169 9.33 16.17 9.64
CA LYS A 169 9.02 15.39 10.86
C LYS A 169 8.33 14.07 10.52
N ALA A 170 7.37 14.09 9.60
CA ALA A 170 6.72 12.88 9.10
C ALA A 170 7.73 11.93 8.46
N THR A 171 8.62 12.44 7.60
CA THR A 171 9.63 11.65 6.90
C THR A 171 10.66 11.06 7.85
N GLU A 172 11.14 11.84 8.83
CA GLU A 172 12.05 11.35 9.88
C GLU A 172 11.44 10.14 10.60
N PHE A 173 10.19 10.26 11.04
CA PHE A 173 9.46 9.18 11.69
C PHE A 173 9.31 7.96 10.78
N LEU A 174 8.85 8.14 9.54
CA LEU A 174 8.58 7.05 8.60
C LEU A 174 9.86 6.29 8.22
N ILE A 175 11.00 6.97 8.12
CA ILE A 175 12.30 6.30 7.93
C ILE A 175 12.63 5.43 9.14
N ALA A 176 12.45 5.94 10.37
CA ALA A 176 12.70 5.15 11.58
C ALA A 176 11.73 3.95 11.67
N TYR A 177 10.47 4.15 11.30
CA TYR A 177 9.45 3.09 11.33
C TYR A 177 9.70 2.00 10.29
N GLY A 178 10.02 2.39 9.05
CA GLY A 178 10.43 1.45 8.00
C GLY A 178 11.69 0.67 8.36
N ARG A 179 12.65 1.27 9.07
CA ARG A 179 13.82 0.54 9.62
C ARG A 179 13.40 -0.50 10.65
N ALA A 180 12.45 -0.18 11.53
CA ALA A 180 11.94 -1.15 12.50
C ALA A 180 11.23 -2.35 11.82
N TYR A 181 10.46 -2.12 10.75
CA TYR A 181 9.93 -3.24 9.95
C TYR A 181 11.03 -4.09 9.30
N LYS A 182 12.07 -3.43 8.78
CA LYS A 182 13.24 -4.13 8.21
C LYS A 182 14.00 -4.96 9.25
N GLU A 183 14.12 -4.46 10.47
CA GLU A 183 14.70 -5.17 11.62
C GLU A 183 13.81 -6.34 12.08
N ALA A 184 12.48 -6.18 12.03
CA ALA A 184 11.51 -7.23 12.28
C ALA A 184 11.50 -8.33 11.19
N GLY A 185 12.18 -8.10 10.06
CA GLY A 185 12.37 -9.09 9.01
C GLY A 185 11.43 -8.96 7.81
N ALA A 186 10.67 -7.87 7.71
CA ALA A 186 9.90 -7.57 6.50
C ALA A 186 10.82 -7.51 5.28
N ASP A 187 10.30 -7.93 4.13
CA ASP A 187 11.02 -7.89 2.86
C ASP A 187 10.78 -6.59 2.09
N GLY A 188 9.99 -5.69 2.66
CA GLY A 188 9.70 -4.37 2.12
C GLY A 188 8.53 -3.68 2.78
N ILE A 189 8.21 -2.51 2.25
CA ILE A 189 7.01 -1.74 2.59
C ILE A 189 6.17 -1.46 1.35
N LEU A 190 4.86 -1.46 1.54
CA LEU A 190 3.90 -0.87 0.62
C LEU A 190 3.54 0.52 1.16
N LEU A 191 4.11 1.55 0.55
CA LEU A 191 4.00 2.95 0.97
C LEU A 191 2.77 3.59 0.32
N ALA A 192 1.72 3.82 1.09
CA ALA A 192 0.46 4.36 0.60
C ALA A 192 0.42 5.89 0.71
N GLU A 193 0.31 6.58 -0.43
CA GLU A 193 0.33 8.03 -0.54
C GLU A 193 -0.98 8.61 -1.16
N PRO A 194 -2.17 8.25 -0.65
CA PRO A 194 -3.45 8.61 -1.29
C PRO A 194 -3.70 10.12 -1.38
N LEU A 195 -3.22 10.93 -0.43
CA LEU A 195 -3.47 12.38 -0.47
C LEU A 195 -2.64 13.09 -1.55
N ALA A 196 -1.47 12.56 -1.92
CA ALA A 196 -0.69 13.13 -3.03
C ALA A 196 -1.40 12.94 -4.37
N GLY A 197 -2.30 11.96 -4.49
CA GLY A 197 -3.14 11.76 -5.66
C GLY A 197 -4.26 12.80 -5.82
N LEU A 198 -4.28 13.83 -4.97
CA LEU A 198 -5.12 15.03 -5.08
C LEU A 198 -4.31 16.28 -5.48
N LEU A 199 -2.98 16.17 -5.52
CA LEU A 199 -2.09 17.28 -5.84
C LEU A 199 -2.03 17.51 -7.36
N SER A 200 -1.69 18.75 -7.74
CA SER A 200 -1.23 19.04 -9.09
C SER A 200 0.19 18.47 -9.27
N PRO A 201 0.66 18.25 -10.52
CA PRO A 201 2.01 17.74 -10.75
C PRO A 201 3.11 18.57 -10.09
N ALA A 202 2.98 19.90 -10.08
CA ALA A 202 3.95 20.78 -9.44
C ALA A 202 3.98 20.62 -7.91
N LEU A 203 2.80 20.50 -7.28
CA LEU A 203 2.72 20.27 -5.83
C LEU A 203 3.18 18.86 -5.45
N GLU A 204 2.98 17.87 -6.32
CA GLU A 204 3.49 16.52 -6.09
C GLU A 204 5.03 16.51 -6.10
N GLU A 205 5.66 17.21 -7.06
CA GLU A 205 7.11 17.36 -7.18
C GLU A 205 7.73 18.11 -5.99
N GLU A 206 6.96 19.01 -5.36
CA GLU A 206 7.41 19.82 -4.22
C GLU A 206 7.16 19.12 -2.87
N PHE A 207 5.93 18.64 -2.63
CA PHE A 207 5.46 18.22 -1.31
C PHE A 207 5.35 16.71 -1.11
N SER A 208 5.56 15.89 -2.14
CA SER A 208 5.45 14.42 -2.05
C SER A 208 6.73 13.71 -2.50
N ALA A 209 7.06 13.78 -3.79
CA ALA A 209 8.14 12.99 -4.38
C ALA A 209 9.50 13.13 -3.68
N PRO A 210 9.96 14.32 -3.24
CA PRO A 210 11.26 14.45 -2.57
C PRO A 210 11.33 13.67 -1.25
N TYR A 211 10.23 13.64 -0.51
CA TYR A 211 10.13 12.97 0.79
C TYR A 211 10.01 11.45 0.62
N VAL A 212 9.22 11.00 -0.34
CA VAL A 212 9.16 9.58 -0.73
C VAL A 212 10.53 9.08 -1.18
N LYS A 213 11.25 9.86 -2.02
CA LYS A 213 12.60 9.54 -2.49
C LYS A 213 13.60 9.37 -1.35
N ARG A 214 13.49 10.16 -0.27
CA ARG A 214 14.32 10.01 0.93
C ARG A 214 14.03 8.70 1.66
N ILE A 215 12.77 8.30 1.77
CA ILE A 215 12.36 7.01 2.34
C ILE A 215 12.93 5.86 1.51
N VAL A 216 12.75 5.90 0.18
CA VAL A 216 13.31 4.92 -0.75
C VAL A 216 14.83 4.82 -0.56
N SER A 217 15.54 5.95 -0.58
CA SER A 217 17.00 6.00 -0.45
C SER A 217 17.50 5.46 0.90
N ALA A 218 16.72 5.62 1.96
CA ALA A 218 17.09 5.20 3.32
C ALA A 218 16.81 3.71 3.59
N LEU A 219 15.81 3.12 2.93
CA LEU A 219 15.30 1.79 3.26
C LEU A 219 15.61 0.74 2.19
N GLN A 220 15.52 1.12 0.92
CA GLN A 220 15.56 0.18 -0.20
C GLN A 220 16.97 -0.40 -0.42
N ASP A 221 17.07 -1.72 -0.45
CA ASP A 221 18.29 -2.44 -0.82
C ASP A 221 17.99 -3.81 -1.45
N ASP A 222 18.98 -4.69 -1.54
CA ASP A 222 18.82 -6.02 -2.14
C ASP A 222 17.83 -6.93 -1.40
N ASN A 223 17.49 -6.64 -0.13
CA ASN A 223 16.62 -7.48 0.72
C ASN A 223 15.38 -6.74 1.23
N PHE A 224 15.20 -5.45 0.89
CA PHE A 224 14.07 -4.65 1.34
C PHE A 224 13.63 -3.71 0.22
N LEU A 225 12.39 -3.84 -0.26
CA LEU A 225 11.86 -3.00 -1.34
C LEU A 225 10.85 -1.98 -0.83
N VAL A 226 10.77 -0.84 -1.51
CA VAL A 226 9.66 0.10 -1.36
C VAL A 226 8.78 -0.02 -2.58
N ILE A 227 7.51 -0.37 -2.37
CA ILE A 227 6.47 -0.33 -3.40
C ILE A 227 5.63 0.91 -3.13
N TYR A 228 5.59 1.84 -4.08
CA TYR A 228 4.78 3.05 -3.95
C TYR A 228 3.34 2.76 -4.36
N HIS A 229 2.37 3.18 -3.54
CA HIS A 229 0.96 3.07 -3.83
C HIS A 229 0.28 4.44 -3.87
N ASN A 230 -0.49 4.70 -4.93
CA ASN A 230 -1.42 5.83 -4.97
C ASN A 230 -2.72 5.45 -5.70
N CYS A 231 -3.84 5.94 -5.21
CA CYS A 231 -5.18 5.65 -5.73
C CYS A 231 -5.96 6.89 -6.21
N GLY A 232 -5.35 8.09 -6.17
CA GLY A 232 -5.96 9.31 -6.67
C GLY A 232 -5.95 9.37 -8.20
N ASN A 233 -6.99 9.95 -8.79
CA ASN A 233 -7.15 10.02 -10.24
C ASN A 233 -6.11 10.94 -10.91
N THR A 234 -5.49 11.87 -10.17
CA THR A 234 -4.47 12.76 -10.76
C THR A 234 -3.08 12.14 -10.86
N THR A 235 -2.90 10.95 -10.29
CA THR A 235 -1.61 10.23 -10.23
C THR A 235 -0.96 10.10 -11.61
N ILE A 236 -1.75 9.85 -12.67
CA ILE A 236 -1.20 9.70 -14.02
C ILE A 236 -0.57 10.99 -14.55
N GLN A 237 -1.05 12.17 -14.14
CA GLN A 237 -0.46 13.44 -14.55
C GLN A 237 0.84 13.77 -13.79
N ALA A 238 1.08 13.11 -12.64
CA ALA A 238 2.30 13.27 -11.84
C ALA A 238 3.28 12.10 -12.00
N ILE A 239 3.05 11.21 -12.97
CA ILE A 239 3.78 9.93 -13.06
C ILE A 239 5.29 10.10 -13.20
N ASP A 240 5.77 11.11 -13.93
CA ASP A 240 7.21 11.37 -14.09
C ASP A 240 7.90 11.65 -12.76
N SER A 241 7.27 12.46 -11.91
CA SER A 241 7.79 12.82 -10.59
C SER A 241 7.66 11.64 -9.61
N ILE A 242 6.56 10.89 -9.66
CA ILE A 242 6.39 9.63 -8.90
C ILE A 242 7.48 8.61 -9.27
N LEU A 243 7.77 8.41 -10.55
CA LEU A 243 8.83 7.51 -11.02
C LEU A 243 10.22 7.98 -10.58
N SER A 244 10.42 9.31 -10.44
CA SER A 244 11.67 9.91 -9.98
C SER A 244 12.02 9.57 -8.52
N THR A 245 11.05 9.08 -7.75
CA THR A 245 11.25 8.61 -6.36
C THR A 245 12.17 7.39 -6.29
N GLY A 246 12.22 6.59 -7.37
CA GLY A 246 13.06 5.38 -7.44
C GLY A 246 12.53 4.18 -6.66
N ALA A 247 11.24 4.17 -6.31
CA ALA A 247 10.60 3.00 -5.74
C ALA A 247 10.78 1.77 -6.66
N ALA A 248 10.91 0.58 -6.07
CA ALA A 248 11.20 -0.63 -6.84
C ALA A 248 10.03 -1.06 -7.74
N ALA A 249 8.80 -0.78 -7.31
CA ALA A 249 7.58 -1.04 -8.06
C ALA A 249 6.49 -0.03 -7.68
N TYR A 250 5.44 0.05 -8.50
CA TYR A 250 4.35 1.00 -8.35
C TYR A 250 3.01 0.29 -8.36
N HIS A 251 2.09 0.70 -7.50
CA HIS A 251 0.77 0.10 -7.33
C HIS A 251 -0.30 1.19 -7.45
N PHE A 252 -1.25 1.01 -8.36
CA PHE A 252 -2.21 2.05 -8.73
C PHE A 252 -3.65 1.69 -8.34
N GLY A 253 -4.44 2.69 -7.97
CA GLY A 253 -5.85 2.54 -7.60
C GLY A 253 -6.81 2.49 -8.75
N ASN A 254 -8.01 1.95 -8.51
CA ASN A 254 -9.05 1.69 -9.52
C ASN A 254 -9.68 2.96 -10.12
N ALA A 255 -9.33 4.14 -9.62
CA ALA A 255 -9.69 5.42 -10.23
C ALA A 255 -8.77 5.81 -11.41
N ILE A 256 -7.66 5.09 -11.58
CA ILE A 256 -6.66 5.32 -12.63
C ILE A 256 -6.94 4.34 -13.78
N ASP A 257 -6.91 4.83 -15.02
CA ASP A 257 -6.90 3.94 -16.18
C ASP A 257 -5.55 3.22 -16.25
N MET A 258 -5.56 1.93 -15.93
CA MET A 258 -4.34 1.13 -15.89
C MET A 258 -3.72 0.94 -17.27
N ALA A 259 -4.53 0.90 -18.33
CA ALA A 259 -4.02 0.74 -19.68
C ALA A 259 -3.23 1.99 -20.10
N GLU A 260 -3.79 3.17 -19.84
CA GLU A 260 -3.10 4.46 -20.04
C GLU A 260 -1.84 4.53 -19.17
N MET A 261 -1.94 4.19 -17.88
CA MET A 261 -0.80 4.21 -16.96
C MET A 261 0.36 3.35 -17.47
N MET A 262 0.09 2.15 -17.98
CA MET A 262 1.14 1.25 -18.49
C MET A 262 1.92 1.82 -19.69
N GLU A 263 1.37 2.78 -20.43
CA GLU A 263 2.11 3.48 -21.50
C GLU A 263 3.22 4.39 -20.95
N HIS A 264 3.06 4.88 -19.72
CA HIS A 264 4.03 5.73 -19.03
C HIS A 264 5.08 4.94 -18.23
N ILE A 265 4.77 3.70 -17.82
CA ILE A 265 5.67 2.89 -17.00
C ILE A 265 6.83 2.32 -17.83
N PRO A 266 8.10 2.56 -17.46
CA PRO A 266 9.25 1.93 -18.10
C PRO A 266 9.15 0.41 -18.08
N ALA A 267 9.52 -0.25 -19.19
CA ALA A 267 9.37 -1.69 -19.36
C ALA A 267 10.14 -2.55 -18.33
N ASP A 268 11.14 -1.98 -17.66
CA ASP A 268 11.91 -2.63 -16.61
C ASP A 268 11.34 -2.46 -15.20
N THR A 269 10.36 -1.58 -15.03
CA THR A 269 9.69 -1.20 -13.78
C THR A 269 8.37 -1.95 -13.61
N VAL A 270 8.18 -2.66 -12.49
CA VAL A 270 6.92 -3.37 -12.24
C VAL A 270 5.81 -2.38 -11.85
N ALA A 271 4.65 -2.53 -12.47
CA ALA A 271 3.44 -1.81 -12.10
C ALA A 271 2.28 -2.78 -11.82
N MET A 272 1.53 -2.47 -10.76
CA MET A 272 0.50 -3.32 -10.18
C MET A 272 -0.86 -2.60 -10.17
N GLY A 273 -1.94 -3.33 -10.41
CA GLY A 273 -3.29 -2.76 -10.35
C GLY A 273 -4.31 -3.52 -11.19
N ASN A 274 -5.57 -3.11 -11.19
CA ASN A 274 -6.22 -2.27 -10.19
C ASN A 274 -7.73 -2.57 -10.09
N VAL A 275 -8.10 -3.84 -9.89
CA VAL A 275 -9.52 -4.26 -9.74
C VAL A 275 -10.17 -3.55 -8.55
N ASP A 276 -11.36 -2.96 -8.74
CA ASP A 276 -12.07 -2.15 -7.72
C ASP A 276 -12.36 -2.93 -6.41
N PRO A 277 -11.74 -2.55 -5.28
CA PRO A 277 -11.95 -3.19 -3.98
C PRO A 277 -13.41 -3.10 -3.48
N ALA A 278 -14.04 -1.94 -3.61
CA ALA A 278 -15.37 -1.71 -3.08
C ALA A 278 -16.44 -2.27 -4.03
N GLY A 279 -16.29 -2.00 -5.33
CA GLY A 279 -17.24 -2.42 -6.36
C GLY A 279 -17.22 -3.92 -6.60
N GLN A 280 -16.05 -4.56 -6.65
CA GLN A 280 -15.93 -5.97 -7.02
C GLN A 280 -15.73 -6.90 -5.82
N PHE A 281 -14.73 -6.65 -4.97
CA PHE A 281 -14.44 -7.58 -3.86
C PHE A 281 -15.53 -7.55 -2.79
N ARG A 282 -15.98 -6.35 -2.39
CA ARG A 282 -17.02 -6.19 -1.35
C ARG A 282 -18.44 -6.36 -1.90
N ASN A 283 -18.81 -5.57 -2.89
CA ASN A 283 -20.20 -5.47 -3.34
C ASN A 283 -20.51 -6.26 -4.62
N GLY A 284 -19.50 -6.79 -5.30
CA GLY A 284 -19.65 -7.53 -6.54
C GLY A 284 -20.15 -8.96 -6.35
N THR A 285 -20.21 -9.69 -7.46
CA THR A 285 -20.47 -11.13 -7.51
C THR A 285 -19.26 -11.88 -8.05
N VAL A 286 -19.26 -13.20 -7.89
CA VAL A 286 -18.24 -14.10 -8.45
C VAL A 286 -18.08 -13.87 -9.96
N GLU A 287 -19.18 -13.67 -10.68
CA GLU A 287 -19.19 -13.42 -12.11
C GLU A 287 -18.61 -12.03 -12.44
N SER A 288 -19.04 -10.98 -11.73
CA SER A 288 -18.61 -9.61 -12.05
C SER A 288 -17.11 -9.42 -11.81
N ILE A 289 -16.57 -9.95 -10.71
CA ILE A 289 -15.14 -9.82 -10.43
C ILE A 289 -14.30 -10.67 -11.38
N ARG A 290 -14.79 -11.84 -11.79
CA ARG A 290 -14.13 -12.65 -12.82
C ARG A 290 -14.05 -11.89 -14.14
N GLU A 291 -15.16 -11.31 -14.59
CA GLU A 291 -15.21 -10.52 -15.82
C GLU A 291 -14.25 -9.32 -15.78
N GLU A 292 -14.28 -8.54 -14.69
CA GLU A 292 -13.39 -7.40 -14.50
C GLU A 292 -11.91 -7.82 -14.52
N THR A 293 -11.57 -8.88 -13.78
CA THR A 293 -10.20 -9.40 -13.69
C THR A 293 -9.68 -9.85 -15.05
N LEU A 294 -10.48 -10.63 -15.80
CA LEU A 294 -10.10 -11.09 -17.14
C LEU A 294 -10.01 -9.95 -18.15
N SER A 295 -10.91 -8.97 -18.06
CA SER A 295 -10.88 -7.76 -18.90
C SER A 295 -9.58 -7.00 -18.71
N LEU A 296 -9.21 -6.73 -17.46
CA LEU A 296 -7.99 -6.00 -17.14
C LEU A 296 -6.72 -6.79 -17.54
N LEU A 297 -6.70 -8.09 -17.29
CA LEU A 297 -5.60 -8.97 -17.74
C LEU A 297 -5.48 -9.01 -19.26
N LYS A 298 -6.58 -9.01 -20.00
CA LYS A 298 -6.56 -8.96 -21.46
C LYS A 298 -5.99 -7.63 -21.97
N THR A 299 -6.35 -6.53 -21.33
CA THR A 299 -5.93 -5.19 -21.72
C THR A 299 -4.46 -4.91 -21.37
N CYS A 300 -4.04 -5.22 -20.13
CA CYS A 300 -2.71 -4.85 -19.62
C CYS A 300 -1.71 -6.00 -19.63
N GLY A 301 -2.15 -7.27 -19.71
CA GLY A 301 -1.29 -8.45 -19.57
C GLY A 301 -0.26 -8.63 -20.69
N GLY A 302 -0.37 -7.90 -21.79
CA GLY A 302 0.66 -7.84 -22.83
C GLY A 302 1.94 -7.14 -22.37
N HIS A 303 1.87 -6.31 -21.34
CA HIS A 303 3.03 -5.69 -20.73
C HIS A 303 3.74 -6.68 -19.81
N PRO A 304 5.02 -7.04 -20.06
CA PRO A 304 5.73 -8.05 -19.26
C PRO A 304 5.95 -7.61 -17.80
N ASN A 305 5.88 -6.31 -17.53
CA ASN A 305 6.03 -5.68 -16.22
C ASN A 305 4.70 -5.37 -15.52
N PHE A 306 3.55 -5.69 -16.13
CA PHE A 306 2.25 -5.57 -15.47
C PHE A 306 1.95 -6.76 -14.56
N VAL A 307 1.45 -6.48 -13.35
CA VAL A 307 1.01 -7.49 -12.38
C VAL A 307 -0.39 -7.15 -11.91
N ILE A 308 -1.32 -8.09 -12.08
CA ILE A 308 -2.70 -7.91 -11.66
C ILE A 308 -2.81 -7.79 -10.14
N SER A 309 -3.59 -6.81 -9.68
CA SER A 309 -3.81 -6.53 -8.26
C SER A 309 -5.22 -5.96 -8.01
N SER A 310 -5.61 -5.86 -6.74
CA SER A 310 -6.66 -4.93 -6.32
C SER A 310 -6.20 -3.49 -6.54
N GLY A 311 -7.13 -2.54 -6.68
CA GLY A 311 -6.76 -1.12 -6.81
C GLY A 311 -6.28 -0.51 -5.48
N CYS A 312 -6.82 -0.98 -4.37
CA CYS A 312 -6.45 -0.52 -3.04
C CYS A 312 -6.57 -1.71 -2.08
N ASP A 313 -6.48 -1.43 -0.79
CA ASP A 313 -6.76 -2.41 0.26
C ASP A 313 -8.18 -2.97 0.13
N ILE A 314 -8.29 -4.29 0.22
CA ILE A 314 -9.57 -5.00 0.12
C ILE A 314 -10.34 -4.80 1.43
N PRO A 315 -11.59 -4.27 1.39
CA PRO A 315 -12.33 -3.94 2.61
C PRO A 315 -12.53 -5.14 3.55
N PRO A 316 -12.58 -4.93 4.89
CA PRO A 316 -12.70 -6.01 5.87
C PRO A 316 -13.85 -7.00 5.63
N LEU A 317 -15.02 -6.47 5.27
CA LEU A 317 -16.23 -7.27 5.03
C LEU A 317 -16.38 -7.75 3.58
N SER A 318 -15.27 -7.85 2.84
CA SER A 318 -15.30 -8.38 1.47
C SER A 318 -15.61 -9.87 1.47
N LYS A 319 -16.36 -10.32 0.46
CA LYS A 319 -16.79 -11.72 0.40
C LYS A 319 -15.64 -12.58 -0.08
N TRP A 320 -15.34 -13.64 0.67
CA TRP A 320 -14.29 -14.59 0.31
C TRP A 320 -14.54 -15.31 -1.03
N GLU A 321 -15.80 -15.53 -1.41
CA GLU A 321 -16.13 -16.08 -2.74
C GLU A 321 -15.66 -15.16 -3.88
N ASN A 322 -15.72 -13.83 -3.69
CA ASN A 322 -15.23 -12.86 -4.68
C ASN A 322 -13.70 -12.85 -4.72
N ILE A 323 -13.04 -12.88 -3.55
CA ILE A 323 -11.57 -12.97 -3.47
C ILE A 323 -11.08 -14.25 -4.16
N ASP A 324 -11.70 -15.40 -3.89
CA ASP A 324 -11.35 -16.67 -4.52
C ASP A 324 -11.60 -16.62 -6.05
N ALA A 325 -12.68 -15.97 -6.49
CA ALA A 325 -12.99 -15.78 -7.90
C ALA A 325 -11.97 -14.91 -8.63
N PHE A 326 -11.43 -13.86 -7.99
CA PHE A 326 -10.31 -13.08 -8.51
C PHE A 326 -9.09 -13.98 -8.79
N PHE A 327 -8.64 -14.77 -7.80
CA PHE A 327 -7.50 -15.68 -8.01
C PHE A 327 -7.79 -16.77 -9.05
N ALA A 328 -9.02 -17.28 -9.10
CA ALA A 328 -9.45 -18.25 -10.11
C ALA A 328 -9.40 -17.66 -11.52
N ALA A 329 -9.81 -16.41 -11.71
CA ALA A 329 -9.76 -15.70 -12.99
C ALA A 329 -8.31 -15.48 -13.46
N VAL A 330 -7.41 -15.10 -12.54
CA VAL A 330 -5.97 -14.97 -12.85
C VAL A 330 -5.40 -16.31 -13.31
N LYS A 331 -5.71 -17.39 -12.60
CA LYS A 331 -5.28 -18.75 -12.97
C LYS A 331 -5.84 -19.16 -14.33
N GLU A 332 -7.12 -18.91 -14.58
CA GLU A 332 -7.78 -19.20 -15.86
C GLU A 332 -7.06 -18.50 -17.03
N PHE A 333 -6.77 -17.20 -16.90
CA PHE A 333 -6.09 -16.43 -17.93
C PHE A 333 -4.74 -17.03 -18.33
N TYR A 334 -3.91 -17.38 -17.35
CA TYR A 334 -2.58 -17.96 -17.63
C TYR A 334 -2.62 -19.43 -18.07
N GLN A 335 -3.67 -20.18 -17.71
CA GLN A 335 -3.88 -21.53 -18.25
C GLN A 335 -4.29 -21.52 -19.73
N ASN A 336 -4.94 -20.45 -20.18
CA ASN A 336 -5.38 -20.25 -21.56
C ASN A 336 -4.35 -19.44 -22.39
N GLY A 337 -3.05 -19.62 -22.12
CA GLY A 337 -1.98 -19.01 -22.92
C GLY A 337 -1.66 -17.54 -22.61
N GLY A 338 -2.34 -16.93 -21.62
CA GLY A 338 -2.13 -15.54 -21.21
C GLY A 338 -2.41 -14.52 -22.32
N ALA A 339 -1.67 -13.41 -22.33
CA ALA A 339 -1.81 -12.36 -23.34
C ALA A 339 -1.30 -12.76 -24.74
N GLY A 340 -0.52 -13.85 -24.85
CA GLY A 340 0.12 -14.27 -26.09
C GLY A 340 -0.77 -15.05 -27.07
N GLU A 341 -1.90 -15.60 -26.62
CA GLU A 341 -2.80 -16.41 -27.45
C GLU A 341 -4.15 -15.73 -27.78
N ASN A 342 -4.42 -14.55 -27.21
CA ASN A 342 -5.71 -13.84 -27.33
C ASN A 342 -5.69 -12.61 -28.27
N VAL A 343 -4.69 -12.51 -29.16
CA VAL A 343 -4.57 -11.48 -30.21
C VAL A 343 -4.91 -12.04 -31.57
#